data_AF-A0A7X2MEA6-F1
#
_entry.id   AF-A0A7X2MEA6-F1
#
_cell.length_a   1.000
_cell.length_b   1.000
_cell.length_c   1.000
_cell.angle_alpha   90.00
_cell.angle_beta   90.00
_cell.angle_gamma   90.00
#
_symmetry.space_group_name_H-M   'P 1'
#
loop_
_entity.id
_entity.type
_entity.pdbx_description
1 polymer ?
#
loop_
_entity_poly.entity_id
_entity_poly.type
_entity_poly.pdbx_seq_one_letter_code
_entity_poly.pdbx_strand_id
1 'polypeptide(L)'
;MDFNKEVFKEKFKNRLDEKYALDVKDATPQELYLTLSSIVRSSYSRYWRKTWKKYMEDGKKQIYYFSIEFLPGRLLMSNLLNMGWLETVRDALKDLDIDLDEIAEVEKDMALGNGGLGRLASAFMDSLASDGLPGNGNGIRYRYGLFKQKFIDGYQIELPNEWLDSGNPWEIRRESKSVTVRLGGKVYLVDRGNYLEPVYEDAQLIKAVPYDTAIVGYKNGTVNTMRLWDAEIPSSEEAKYRTIEQRREVEDLVSVLYPDDSKESGRILRLKQEYFFVSAGIQSIVRHFKKYNKSMNKIGEYIGIHINDTHPAMSVAELMRILVDEEHMSWDDAWKQTVAVMSYTNHTIMAEALEKWPVHIMQQVQPRILQIIQEIDRRFVEEKQGQYARDMIERTRIIKDNQVRMANLSIIGSHSTNGVAKLHTELLKDDVLHDFYVMYPERFNNKTNGITDRRWLQIANPELSKVLDKAIGTEWRQDPTKLQKLLKHQNDNKVLNQIANAKLKNKERLAKFIEKETGIKVSTDAIFDVQIKRLHAYKRQLLKLMHIVKLYLDIKQGKVASDFQPRVFIFGAKAAPSY
;
A
#
# COMPACT_ATOMS: atom_id res chain seq x y z
N MET A 1 -31.42 17.64 6.06
CA MET A 1 -31.86 17.33 4.69
C MET A 1 -31.16 16.07 4.25
N ASP A 2 -31.94 15.08 3.82
CA ASP A 2 -31.39 13.88 3.20
C ASP A 2 -30.69 14.26 1.90
N PHE A 3 -29.55 13.62 1.64
CA PHE A 3 -28.77 13.86 0.44
C PHE A 3 -29.59 13.46 -0.79
N ASN A 4 -29.95 14.42 -1.63
CA ASN A 4 -30.70 14.22 -2.86
C ASN A 4 -30.11 15.03 -4.02
N LYS A 5 -30.62 14.79 -5.23
CA LYS A 5 -30.13 15.37 -6.48
C LYS A 5 -30.10 16.91 -6.46
N GLU A 6 -31.19 17.56 -6.05
CA GLU A 6 -31.31 19.02 -6.05
C GLU A 6 -30.39 19.67 -5.01
N VAL A 7 -30.35 19.12 -3.80
CA VAL A 7 -29.45 19.57 -2.73
C VAL A 7 -27.99 19.45 -3.14
N PHE A 8 -27.63 18.38 -3.87
CA PHE A 8 -26.27 18.24 -4.38
C PHE A 8 -25.95 19.27 -5.47
N LYS A 9 -26.86 19.52 -6.44
CA LYS A 9 -26.63 20.52 -7.50
C LYS A 9 -26.39 21.91 -6.92
N GLU A 10 -27.22 22.34 -5.98
CA GLU A 10 -27.06 23.64 -5.30
C GLU A 10 -25.72 23.70 -4.57
N LYS A 11 -25.39 22.66 -3.78
CA LYS A 11 -24.10 22.59 -3.08
C LYS A 11 -22.91 22.59 -4.04
N PHE A 12 -23.05 21.96 -5.21
CA PHE A 12 -22.01 21.91 -6.23
C PHE A 12 -21.75 23.28 -6.85
N LYS A 13 -22.81 23.97 -7.28
CA LYS A 13 -22.72 25.34 -7.83
C LYS A 13 -22.14 26.32 -6.82
N ASN A 14 -22.67 26.31 -5.59
CA ASN A 14 -22.18 27.20 -4.54
C ASN A 14 -20.71 26.93 -4.21
N ARG A 15 -20.27 25.67 -4.18
CA ARG A 15 -18.86 25.33 -3.92
C ARG A 15 -17.94 25.71 -5.08
N LEU A 16 -18.43 25.64 -6.32
CA LEU A 16 -17.67 26.09 -7.49
C LEU A 16 -17.45 27.60 -7.43
N ASP A 17 -18.52 28.36 -7.18
CA ASP A 17 -18.48 29.80 -7.00
C ASP A 17 -17.59 30.22 -5.82
N GLU A 18 -17.78 29.63 -4.63
CA GLU A 18 -16.94 29.90 -3.44
C GLU A 18 -15.44 29.71 -3.69
N LYS A 19 -15.09 28.74 -4.55
CA LYS A 19 -13.70 28.31 -4.73
C LYS A 19 -13.01 28.98 -5.93
N TYR A 20 -13.77 29.29 -6.97
CA TYR A 20 -13.22 29.78 -8.25
C TYR A 20 -13.90 31.03 -8.79
N ALA A 21 -15.02 31.48 -8.21
CA ALA A 21 -15.86 32.55 -8.73
C ALA A 21 -16.33 32.31 -10.19
N LEU A 22 -16.69 31.06 -10.49
CA LEU A 22 -17.12 30.59 -11.81
C LEU A 22 -18.51 29.93 -11.76
N ASP A 23 -19.28 30.09 -12.84
CA ASP A 23 -20.44 29.23 -13.13
C ASP A 23 -19.97 27.91 -13.78
N VAL A 24 -20.83 26.90 -13.77
CA VAL A 24 -20.55 25.55 -14.26
C VAL A 24 -20.05 25.54 -15.71
N LYS A 25 -20.64 26.37 -16.57
CA LYS A 25 -20.30 26.48 -17.99
C LYS A 25 -18.90 27.06 -18.26
N ASP A 26 -18.35 27.80 -17.30
CA ASP A 26 -17.06 28.50 -17.43
C ASP A 26 -15.92 27.71 -16.78
N ALA A 27 -16.24 26.64 -16.05
CA ALA A 27 -15.27 25.84 -15.30
C ALA A 27 -14.59 24.76 -16.15
N THR A 28 -13.28 24.64 -15.97
CA THR A 28 -12.49 23.56 -16.56
C THR A 28 -12.78 22.20 -15.90
N PRO A 29 -12.50 21.07 -16.57
CA PRO A 29 -12.64 19.74 -15.95
C PRO A 29 -11.87 19.59 -14.63
N GLN A 30 -10.71 20.25 -14.50
CA GLN A 30 -9.91 20.27 -13.27
C GLN A 30 -10.64 21.00 -12.13
N GLU A 31 -11.27 22.14 -12.40
CA GLU A 31 -12.01 22.91 -11.40
C GLU A 31 -13.27 22.16 -10.95
N LEU A 32 -13.98 21.54 -11.89
CA LEU A 32 -15.14 20.68 -11.61
C LEU A 32 -14.73 19.47 -10.75
N TYR A 33 -13.64 18.78 -11.10
CA TYR A 33 -13.08 17.67 -10.33
C TYR A 33 -12.70 18.07 -8.89
N LEU A 34 -11.97 19.18 -8.75
CA LEU A 34 -11.51 19.65 -7.44
C LEU A 34 -12.67 20.20 -6.60
N THR A 35 -13.71 20.75 -7.22
CA THR A 35 -14.97 21.15 -6.58
C THR A 35 -15.69 19.92 -6.03
N LEU A 36 -15.93 18.92 -6.88
CA LEU A 36 -16.58 17.67 -6.51
C LEU A 36 -15.84 16.95 -5.37
N SER A 37 -14.53 16.80 -5.51
CA SER A 37 -13.68 16.14 -4.51
C SER A 37 -13.74 16.86 -3.15
N SER A 38 -13.82 18.20 -3.15
CA SER A 38 -13.97 18.97 -1.91
C SER A 38 -15.31 18.73 -1.22
N ILE A 39 -16.40 18.57 -1.99
CA ILE A 39 -17.74 18.26 -1.46
C ILE A 39 -17.76 16.86 -0.86
N VAL A 40 -17.21 15.87 -1.57
CA VAL A 40 -17.10 14.49 -1.10
C VAL A 40 -16.30 14.45 0.20
N ARG A 41 -15.10 15.07 0.23
CA ARG A 41 -14.26 15.15 1.43
C ARG A 41 -14.91 15.86 2.60
N SER A 42 -15.54 17.01 2.38
CA SER A 42 -16.21 17.75 3.47
C SER A 42 -17.33 16.90 4.11
N SER A 43 -17.98 16.07 3.31
CA SER A 43 -19.12 15.25 3.73
C SER A 43 -18.70 14.06 4.61
N TYR A 44 -17.62 13.33 4.26
CA TYR A 44 -17.13 12.24 5.11
C TYR A 44 -16.25 12.70 6.29
N SER A 45 -15.74 13.93 6.29
CA SER A 45 -14.82 14.44 7.35
C SER A 45 -15.41 14.35 8.76
N ARG A 46 -16.73 14.53 8.90
CA ARG A 46 -17.41 14.36 10.19
C ARG A 46 -17.39 12.90 10.66
N TYR A 47 -17.55 11.96 9.73
CA TYR A 47 -17.54 10.52 10.01
C TYR A 47 -16.12 10.08 10.40
N TRP A 48 -15.11 10.56 9.66
CA TRP A 48 -13.72 10.32 9.99
C TRP A 48 -13.35 10.72 11.41
N ARG A 49 -13.79 11.91 11.84
CA ARG A 49 -13.59 12.35 13.23
C ARG A 49 -14.34 11.49 14.25
N LYS A 50 -15.56 11.03 13.93
CA LYS A 50 -16.33 10.15 14.81
C LYS A 50 -15.69 8.77 14.93
N THR A 51 -15.19 8.21 13.82
CA THR A 51 -14.55 6.89 13.77
C THR A 51 -13.36 6.78 14.72
N TRP A 52 -12.38 7.69 14.62
CA TRP A 52 -11.19 7.59 15.48
C TRP A 52 -11.50 7.84 16.96
N LYS A 53 -12.47 8.71 17.27
CA LYS A 53 -12.94 8.93 18.65
C LYS A 53 -13.57 7.66 19.22
N LYS A 54 -14.46 7.03 18.45
CA LYS A 54 -15.10 5.77 18.82
C LYS A 54 -14.07 4.66 19.07
N TYR A 55 -13.02 4.55 18.25
CA TYR A 55 -11.96 3.56 18.49
C TYR A 55 -11.19 3.80 19.79
N MET A 56 -11.05 5.05 20.22
CA MET A 56 -10.45 5.36 21.51
C MET A 56 -11.39 5.08 22.67
N GLU A 57 -12.65 5.51 22.56
CA GLU A 57 -13.69 5.33 23.60
C GLU A 57 -14.02 3.85 23.84
N ASP A 58 -14.17 3.06 22.77
CA ASP A 58 -14.47 1.62 22.86
C ASP A 58 -13.26 0.80 23.34
N GLY A 59 -12.05 1.37 23.38
CA GLY A 59 -10.83 0.64 23.75
C GLY A 59 -10.47 -0.52 22.80
N LYS A 60 -10.98 -0.52 21.55
CA LYS A 60 -10.71 -1.60 20.59
C LYS A 60 -9.25 -1.59 20.14
N LYS A 61 -8.66 -2.78 20.00
CA LYS A 61 -7.32 -2.95 19.42
C LYS A 61 -7.30 -2.39 18.00
N GLN A 62 -6.41 -1.43 17.74
CA GLN A 62 -6.23 -0.81 16.43
C GLN A 62 -5.06 -1.48 15.70
N ILE A 63 -5.27 -1.79 14.42
CA ILE A 63 -4.25 -2.37 13.56
C ILE A 63 -3.63 -1.30 12.67
N TYR A 64 -2.31 -1.33 12.52
CA TYR A 64 -1.54 -0.45 11.66
C TYR A 64 -0.76 -1.29 10.65
N TYR A 65 -1.15 -1.19 9.38
CA TYR A 65 -0.55 -1.91 8.27
C TYR A 65 0.62 -1.08 7.70
N PHE A 66 1.84 -1.52 7.97
CA PHE A 66 3.05 -0.84 7.49
C PHE A 66 3.43 -1.41 6.14
N SER A 67 3.44 -0.57 5.11
CA SER A 67 3.79 -0.98 3.75
C SER A 67 4.58 0.12 3.07
N ILE A 68 5.67 -0.27 2.40
CA ILE A 68 6.46 0.65 1.58
C ILE A 68 5.70 1.10 0.33
N GLU A 69 4.66 0.37 -0.08
CA GLU A 69 3.78 0.74 -1.18
C GLU A 69 2.29 0.65 -0.83
N PHE A 70 1.51 1.57 -1.38
CA PHE A 70 0.06 1.54 -1.46
C PHE A 70 -0.36 1.89 -2.88
N LEU A 71 -1.25 1.10 -3.49
CA LEU A 71 -1.77 1.39 -4.83
C LEU A 71 -3.28 1.64 -4.76
N PRO A 72 -3.75 2.74 -4.12
CA PRO A 72 -5.18 2.98 -3.91
C PRO A 72 -5.91 3.19 -5.24
N GLY A 73 -5.20 3.76 -6.23
CA GLY A 73 -5.75 4.26 -7.47
C GLY A 73 -6.58 5.51 -7.26
N ARG A 74 -7.30 5.93 -8.29
CA ARG A 74 -8.29 7.03 -8.21
C ARG A 74 -9.34 6.80 -7.12
N LEU A 75 -9.62 7.82 -6.30
CA LEU A 75 -10.50 7.74 -5.13
C LEU A 75 -11.89 8.33 -5.36
N LEU A 76 -12.11 9.19 -6.37
CA LEU A 76 -13.41 9.86 -6.56
C LEU A 76 -14.57 8.86 -6.65
N MET A 77 -14.48 7.95 -7.63
CA MET A 77 -15.50 6.94 -7.88
C MET A 77 -15.66 5.98 -6.70
N SER A 78 -14.54 5.65 -6.03
CA SER A 78 -14.53 4.79 -4.85
C SER A 78 -15.28 5.43 -3.67
N ASN A 79 -15.01 6.71 -3.41
CA ASN A 79 -15.64 7.45 -2.33
C ASN A 79 -17.13 7.67 -2.61
N LEU A 80 -17.50 8.03 -3.85
CA LEU A 80 -18.90 8.16 -4.26
C LEU A 80 -19.65 6.83 -4.11
N LEU A 81 -19.06 5.71 -4.54
CA LEU A 81 -19.65 4.39 -4.36
C LEU A 81 -19.82 4.05 -2.86
N ASN A 82 -18.75 4.23 -2.08
CA ASN A 82 -18.72 3.85 -0.67
C ASN A 82 -19.64 4.74 0.19
N MET A 83 -19.88 5.99 -0.20
CA MET A 83 -20.88 6.85 0.43
C MET A 83 -22.31 6.54 -0.02
N GLY A 84 -22.50 5.72 -1.06
CA GLY A 84 -23.80 5.47 -1.68
C GLY A 84 -24.31 6.65 -2.52
N TRP A 85 -23.42 7.51 -2.99
CA TRP A 85 -23.73 8.76 -3.70
C TRP A 85 -23.57 8.65 -5.21
N LEU A 86 -22.93 7.58 -5.70
CA LEU A 86 -22.48 7.46 -7.09
C LEU A 86 -23.57 7.78 -8.13
N GLU A 87 -24.70 7.09 -8.07
CA GLU A 87 -25.79 7.30 -9.04
C GLU A 87 -26.45 8.67 -8.86
N THR A 88 -26.71 9.10 -7.62
CA THR A 88 -27.30 10.42 -7.34
C THR A 88 -26.43 11.56 -7.87
N VAL A 89 -25.12 11.47 -7.70
CA VAL A 89 -24.16 12.47 -8.20
C VAL A 89 -24.06 12.42 -9.73
N ARG A 90 -24.04 11.22 -10.31
CA ARG A 90 -24.04 11.04 -11.77
C ARG A 90 -25.28 11.68 -12.41
N ASP A 91 -26.46 11.41 -11.87
CA ASP A 91 -27.71 12.00 -12.37
C ASP A 91 -27.74 13.52 -12.16
N ALA A 92 -27.22 14.01 -11.04
CA ALA A 92 -27.17 15.44 -10.74
C ALA A 92 -26.24 16.22 -11.68
N LEU A 93 -25.06 15.66 -11.97
CA LEU A 93 -24.09 16.28 -12.88
C LEU A 93 -24.59 16.23 -14.31
N LYS A 94 -25.30 15.16 -14.70
CA LYS A 94 -25.94 15.06 -16.01
C LYS A 94 -26.99 16.17 -16.24
N ASP A 95 -27.78 16.53 -15.23
CA ASP A 95 -28.70 17.69 -15.32
C ASP A 95 -27.97 19.02 -15.55
N LEU A 96 -26.66 19.08 -15.27
CA LEU A 96 -25.78 20.23 -15.47
C LEU A 96 -24.89 20.10 -16.72
N ASP A 97 -25.18 19.12 -17.59
CA ASP A 97 -24.40 18.81 -18.79
C ASP A 97 -22.94 18.41 -18.51
N ILE A 98 -22.69 17.76 -17.36
CA ILE A 98 -21.38 17.24 -16.96
C ILE A 98 -21.41 15.71 -16.93
N ASP A 99 -20.47 15.06 -17.64
CA ASP A 99 -20.22 13.63 -17.51
C ASP A 99 -19.28 13.33 -16.33
N LEU A 100 -19.79 12.61 -15.32
CA LEU A 100 -18.99 12.18 -14.16
C LEU A 100 -17.78 11.33 -14.56
N ASP A 101 -17.88 10.51 -15.61
CA ASP A 101 -16.77 9.65 -16.03
C ASP A 101 -15.62 10.48 -16.62
N GLU A 102 -15.93 11.56 -17.37
CA GLU A 102 -14.91 12.50 -17.85
C GLU A 102 -14.24 13.24 -16.70
N ILE A 103 -15.01 13.69 -15.69
CA ILE A 103 -14.46 14.32 -14.48
C ILE A 103 -13.59 13.33 -13.68
N ALA A 104 -13.95 12.06 -13.64
CA ALA A 104 -13.17 11.03 -12.97
C ALA A 104 -11.85 10.71 -13.69
N GLU A 105 -11.76 10.90 -15.01
CA GLU A 105 -10.52 10.73 -15.77
C GLU A 105 -9.47 11.81 -15.50
N VAL A 106 -9.89 13.00 -15.03
CA VAL A 106 -9.00 14.09 -14.61
C VAL A 106 -8.15 13.69 -13.41
N GLU A 107 -8.67 12.82 -12.54
CA GLU A 107 -7.95 12.35 -11.36
C GLU A 107 -6.69 11.57 -11.76
N LYS A 108 -5.52 12.05 -11.33
CA LYS A 108 -4.27 11.29 -11.49
C LYS A 108 -4.22 10.16 -10.45
N ASP A 109 -3.81 8.96 -10.86
CA ASP A 109 -3.53 7.88 -9.91
C ASP A 109 -2.41 8.28 -8.95
N MET A 110 -2.61 8.02 -7.66
CA MET A 110 -1.58 8.26 -6.65
C MET A 110 -0.36 7.38 -6.92
N ALA A 111 0.79 7.99 -7.16
CA ALA A 111 2.03 7.29 -7.48
C ALA A 111 2.69 6.71 -6.21
N LEU A 112 1.97 5.87 -5.48
CA LEU A 112 2.36 5.37 -4.15
C LEU A 112 2.75 3.89 -4.12
N GLY A 113 2.72 3.21 -5.27
CA GLY A 113 3.00 1.79 -5.35
C GLY A 113 3.36 1.29 -6.74
N ASN A 114 3.83 0.05 -6.80
CA ASN A 114 4.23 -0.61 -8.04
C ASN A 114 3.35 -1.82 -8.37
N GLY A 115 3.22 -2.76 -7.42
CA GLY A 115 2.78 -4.11 -7.73
C GLY A 115 1.61 -4.64 -6.89
N GLY A 116 1.55 -5.97 -6.82
CA GLY A 116 0.52 -6.69 -6.09
C GLY A 116 0.57 -6.45 -4.57
N LEU A 117 1.74 -6.15 -4.01
CA LEU A 117 1.90 -5.87 -2.58
C LEU A 117 1.13 -4.59 -2.20
N GLY A 118 1.32 -3.51 -2.95
CA GLY A 118 0.66 -2.22 -2.73
C GLY A 118 -0.82 -2.26 -3.09
N ARG A 119 -1.19 -3.02 -4.12
CA ARG A 119 -2.61 -3.20 -4.46
C ARG A 119 -3.36 -4.04 -3.42
N LEU A 120 -2.69 -5.03 -2.81
CA LEU A 120 -3.22 -5.79 -1.67
C LEU A 120 -3.36 -4.89 -0.45
N ALA A 121 -2.32 -4.12 -0.09
CA ALA A 121 -2.36 -3.17 1.01
C ALA A 121 -3.57 -2.23 0.88
N SER A 122 -3.79 -1.66 -0.30
CA SER A 122 -4.96 -0.81 -0.55
C SER A 122 -6.30 -1.55 -0.57
N ALA A 123 -6.33 -2.84 -0.95
CA ALA A 123 -7.54 -3.65 -0.84
C ALA A 123 -7.87 -3.96 0.63
N PHE A 124 -6.87 -4.25 1.47
CA PHE A 124 -7.06 -4.40 2.91
C PHE A 124 -7.56 -3.11 3.55
N MET A 125 -7.00 -1.95 3.19
CA MET A 125 -7.50 -0.67 3.70
C MET A 125 -8.99 -0.46 3.41
N ASP A 126 -9.43 -0.74 2.18
CA ASP A 126 -10.84 -0.62 1.78
C ASP A 126 -11.73 -1.65 2.50
N SER A 127 -11.30 -2.90 2.64
CA SER A 127 -12.06 -3.93 3.38
C SER A 127 -12.14 -3.64 4.87
N LEU A 128 -11.03 -3.26 5.53
CA LEU A 128 -11.02 -2.87 6.94
C LEU A 128 -12.02 -1.75 7.21
N ALA A 129 -12.07 -0.73 6.35
CA ALA A 129 -13.06 0.33 6.47
C ALA A 129 -14.49 -0.17 6.21
N SER A 130 -14.70 -1.01 5.18
CA SER A 130 -16.02 -1.53 4.78
C SER A 130 -16.61 -2.52 5.78
N ASP A 131 -15.76 -3.25 6.51
CA ASP A 131 -16.15 -4.17 7.59
C ASP A 131 -16.28 -3.46 8.95
N GLY A 132 -16.00 -2.15 9.01
CA GLY A 132 -16.08 -1.37 10.24
C GLY A 132 -14.95 -1.62 11.24
N LEU A 133 -13.85 -2.20 10.78
CA LEU A 133 -12.70 -2.60 11.60
C LEU A 133 -11.70 -1.45 11.78
N PRO A 134 -11.08 -1.32 12.98
CA PRO A 134 -10.09 -0.29 13.28
C PRO A 134 -8.73 -0.61 12.63
N GLY A 135 -8.61 -0.35 11.33
CA GLY A 135 -7.43 -0.65 10.53
C GLY A 135 -6.89 0.58 9.81
N ASN A 136 -5.63 0.93 10.06
CA ASN A 136 -4.95 2.11 9.52
C ASN A 136 -3.75 1.71 8.66
N GLY A 137 -3.37 2.55 7.70
CA GLY A 137 -2.17 2.37 6.86
C GLY A 137 -1.05 3.31 7.26
N ASN A 138 0.20 2.88 7.15
CA ASN A 138 1.40 3.68 7.36
C ASN A 138 2.39 3.47 6.21
N GLY A 139 2.72 4.53 5.48
CA GLY A 139 3.63 4.49 4.33
C GLY A 139 4.28 5.84 4.01
N ILE A 140 4.91 5.95 2.85
CA ILE A 140 5.62 7.16 2.40
C ILE A 140 4.77 7.92 1.37
N ARG A 141 4.79 9.25 1.41
CA ARG A 141 4.16 10.13 0.41
C ARG A 141 5.13 10.39 -0.75
N TYR A 142 5.27 9.42 -1.65
CA TYR A 142 6.20 9.56 -2.77
C TYR A 142 5.84 10.72 -3.71
N ARG A 143 6.82 11.56 -4.07
CA ARG A 143 6.62 12.67 -5.01
C ARG A 143 6.41 12.20 -6.44
N TYR A 144 7.23 11.23 -6.89
CA TYR A 144 7.25 10.75 -8.27
C TYR A 144 6.92 9.26 -8.42
N GLY A 145 6.66 8.57 -7.30
CA GLY A 145 6.39 7.13 -7.26
C GLY A 145 7.51 6.30 -7.86
N LEU A 146 7.18 5.25 -8.60
CA LEU A 146 8.18 4.44 -9.31
C LEU A 146 8.67 5.17 -10.58
N PHE A 147 7.81 5.27 -11.60
CA PHE A 147 7.96 6.11 -12.79
C PHE A 147 6.68 6.06 -13.65
N LYS A 148 6.49 7.06 -14.51
CA LYS A 148 5.57 7.06 -15.65
C LYS A 148 6.27 6.42 -16.84
N GLN A 149 5.69 5.34 -17.36
CA GLN A 149 6.26 4.59 -18.48
C GLN A 149 5.87 5.25 -19.80
N LYS A 150 6.82 5.35 -20.73
CA LYS A 150 6.56 5.57 -22.16
C LYS A 150 7.35 4.57 -22.99
N PHE A 151 6.94 4.38 -24.23
CA PHE A 151 7.72 3.66 -25.24
C PHE A 151 8.24 4.64 -26.29
N ILE A 152 9.56 4.64 -26.52
CA ILE A 152 10.24 5.37 -27.59
C ILE A 152 11.06 4.35 -28.36
N ASP A 153 10.86 4.26 -29.68
CA ASP A 153 11.53 3.31 -30.57
C ASP A 153 11.45 1.84 -30.10
N GLY A 154 10.34 1.47 -29.44
CA GLY A 154 10.10 0.12 -28.92
C GLY A 154 10.67 -0.16 -27.54
N TYR A 155 11.36 0.81 -26.91
CA TYR A 155 11.99 0.66 -25.60
C TYR A 155 11.26 1.41 -24.51
N GLN A 156 11.25 0.86 -23.30
CA GLN A 156 10.74 1.54 -22.10
C GLN A 156 11.63 2.76 -21.80
N ILE A 157 10.98 3.88 -21.49
CA ILE A 157 11.59 5.08 -20.91
C ILE A 157 10.88 5.43 -19.61
N GLU A 158 11.65 5.72 -18.57
CA GLU A 158 11.17 6.14 -17.26
C GLU A 158 11.10 7.67 -17.16
N LEU A 159 9.90 8.20 -16.92
CA LEU A 159 9.69 9.62 -16.61
C LEU A 159 9.18 9.78 -15.17
N PRO A 160 9.43 10.91 -14.49
CA PRO A 160 8.80 11.19 -13.21
C PRO A 160 7.26 11.14 -13.30
N ASN A 161 6.59 10.59 -12.28
CA ASN A 161 5.13 10.63 -12.20
C ASN A 161 4.66 11.82 -11.36
N GLU A 162 4.36 12.94 -12.01
CA GLU A 162 4.00 14.22 -11.41
C GLU A 162 2.52 14.25 -10.97
N TRP A 163 2.14 13.34 -10.07
CA TRP A 163 0.76 13.22 -9.58
C TRP A 163 0.35 14.32 -8.59
N LEU A 164 1.33 15.05 -8.04
CA LEU A 164 1.14 16.07 -7.00
C LEU A 164 1.13 17.52 -7.50
N ASP A 165 1.37 17.80 -8.78
CA ASP A 165 1.50 19.18 -9.29
C ASP A 165 0.27 20.06 -9.01
N SER A 166 -0.92 19.47 -9.06
CA SER A 166 -2.19 20.15 -8.78
C SER A 166 -2.66 19.92 -7.33
N GLY A 167 -1.77 19.41 -6.47
CA GLY A 167 -2.09 18.89 -5.15
C GLY A 167 -2.90 17.59 -5.20
N ASN A 168 -3.14 17.01 -4.02
CA ASN A 168 -4.02 15.86 -3.86
C ASN A 168 -5.24 16.28 -3.02
N PRO A 169 -6.46 16.31 -3.57
CA PRO A 169 -7.64 16.79 -2.84
C PRO A 169 -8.08 15.85 -1.69
N TRP A 170 -7.56 14.62 -1.66
CA TRP A 170 -7.96 13.59 -0.70
C TRP A 170 -7.15 13.56 0.59
N GLU A 171 -6.00 14.24 0.63
CA GLU A 171 -5.13 14.26 1.79
C GLU A 171 -5.37 15.49 2.69
N ILE A 172 -4.93 15.38 3.94
CA ILE A 172 -4.88 16.46 4.91
C ILE A 172 -3.49 16.46 5.53
N ARG A 173 -2.73 17.53 5.31
CA ARG A 173 -1.46 17.78 6.01
C ARG A 173 -1.73 17.99 7.51
N ARG A 174 -1.01 17.28 8.36
CA ARG A 174 -1.17 17.28 9.83
C ARG A 174 0.12 17.75 10.51
N GLU A 175 0.50 18.99 10.24
CA GLU A 175 1.69 19.63 10.78
C GLU A 175 1.84 19.51 12.30
N SER A 176 0.75 19.67 13.06
CA SER A 176 0.74 19.54 14.52
C SER A 176 1.01 18.11 15.03
N LYS A 177 1.11 17.14 14.13
CA LYS A 177 1.40 15.73 14.41
C LYS A 177 2.74 15.29 13.83
N SER A 178 3.56 16.21 13.34
CA SER A 178 4.92 15.92 12.88
C SER A 178 5.78 15.31 13.99
N VAL A 179 6.77 14.53 13.60
CA VAL A 179 7.74 13.90 14.50
C VAL A 179 9.14 14.06 13.93
N THR A 180 10.15 14.03 14.80
CA THR A 180 11.55 14.13 14.39
C THR A 180 12.15 12.74 14.26
N VAL A 181 12.67 12.42 13.09
CA VAL A 181 13.42 11.19 12.82
C VAL A 181 14.90 11.52 12.81
N ARG A 182 15.71 10.74 13.51
CA ARG A 182 17.18 10.87 13.53
C ARG A 182 17.78 9.89 12.54
N LEU A 183 18.70 10.33 11.69
CA LEU A 183 19.43 9.51 10.73
C LEU A 183 20.95 9.64 10.93
N GLY A 184 21.65 8.51 10.90
CA GLY A 184 23.11 8.45 11.03
C GLY A 184 23.65 8.97 12.36
N GLY A 185 24.83 9.60 12.30
CA GLY A 185 25.56 10.05 13.48
C GLY A 185 26.24 8.89 14.24
N LYS A 186 26.65 9.19 15.48
CA LYS A 186 27.18 8.22 16.43
C LYS A 186 26.27 8.16 17.66
N VAL A 187 26.23 7.01 18.31
CA VAL A 187 25.46 6.84 19.55
C VAL A 187 26.27 6.07 20.57
N TYR A 188 26.27 6.57 21.80
CA TYR A 188 26.90 5.93 22.95
C TYR A 188 25.90 5.87 24.10
N LEU A 189 26.03 4.86 24.94
CA LEU A 189 25.15 4.68 26.10
C LEU A 189 25.85 5.20 27.35
N VAL A 190 25.18 6.11 28.06
CA VAL A 190 25.63 6.66 29.34
C VAL A 190 24.78 6.03 30.45
N ASP A 191 25.44 5.44 31.43
CA ASP A 191 24.76 4.88 32.59
C ASP A 191 24.25 6.00 33.52
N ARG A 192 22.93 6.03 33.76
CA ARG A 192 22.26 6.94 34.70
C ARG A 192 21.78 6.22 35.96
N GLY A 193 22.29 5.02 36.23
CA GLY A 193 21.94 4.16 37.35
C GLY A 193 20.71 3.29 37.06
N ASN A 194 19.56 3.91 36.80
CA ASN A 194 18.29 3.17 36.59
C ASN A 194 18.04 2.79 35.13
N TYR A 195 18.69 3.46 34.19
CA TYR A 195 18.58 3.19 32.75
C TYR A 195 19.86 3.65 32.02
N LEU A 196 20.06 3.10 30.83
CA LEU A 196 21.10 3.53 29.90
C LEU A 196 20.53 4.62 28.98
N GLU A 197 21.11 5.82 29.02
CA GLU A 197 20.71 6.93 28.17
C GLU A 197 21.49 6.91 26.86
N PRO A 198 20.84 6.86 25.68
CA PRO A 198 21.51 7.03 24.41
C PRO A 198 21.83 8.50 24.15
N VAL A 199 23.12 8.82 24.03
CA VAL A 199 23.63 10.14 23.62
C VAL A 199 23.97 10.09 22.14
N TYR A 200 23.36 10.99 21.37
CA TYR A 200 23.53 11.08 19.92
C TYR A 200 24.45 12.25 19.55
N GLU A 201 25.44 11.98 18.69
CA GLU A 201 26.34 12.98 18.12
C GLU A 201 26.19 12.99 16.59
N ASP A 202 26.17 14.18 15.99
CA ASP A 202 26.13 14.40 14.53
C ASP A 202 24.99 13.69 13.79
N ALA A 203 23.89 13.36 14.47
CA ALA A 203 22.72 12.78 13.84
C ALA A 203 21.98 13.83 12.99
N GLN A 204 21.64 13.45 11.76
CA GLN A 204 20.79 14.24 10.87
C GLN A 204 19.35 14.21 11.39
N LEU A 205 18.74 15.37 11.62
CA LEU A 205 17.34 15.47 12.04
C LEU A 205 16.45 15.73 10.83
N ILE A 206 15.45 14.87 10.64
CA ILE A 206 14.43 14.99 9.59
C ILE A 206 13.07 15.19 10.26
N LYS A 207 12.30 16.15 9.79
CA LYS A 207 10.93 16.37 10.24
C LYS A 207 9.99 15.54 9.36
N ALA A 208 9.41 14.49 9.91
CA ALA A 208 8.42 13.68 9.23
C ALA A 208 7.02 14.30 9.41
N VAL A 209 6.44 14.80 8.31
CA VAL A 209 5.13 15.45 8.31
C VAL A 209 4.06 14.49 7.81
N PRO A 210 2.99 14.23 8.59
CA PRO A 210 1.95 13.30 8.17
C PRO A 210 0.94 13.96 7.23
N TYR A 211 0.64 13.27 6.14
CA TYR A 211 -0.44 13.52 5.22
C TYR A 211 -1.46 12.39 5.33
N ASP A 212 -2.59 12.67 5.97
CA ASP A 212 -3.63 11.68 6.20
C ASP A 212 -4.58 11.63 4.99
N THR A 213 -4.77 10.45 4.41
CA THR A 213 -5.81 10.16 3.41
C THR A 213 -6.93 9.35 4.04
N ALA A 214 -8.18 9.77 3.85
CA ALA A 214 -9.36 9.06 4.35
C ALA A 214 -9.65 7.81 3.52
N ILE A 215 -9.87 6.69 4.18
CA ILE A 215 -10.33 5.45 3.55
C ILE A 215 -11.79 5.22 3.97
N VAL A 216 -12.72 5.52 3.06
CA VAL A 216 -14.16 5.48 3.33
C VAL A 216 -14.68 4.06 3.19
N GLY A 217 -15.33 3.54 4.23
CA GLY A 217 -15.95 2.21 4.22
C GLY A 217 -17.26 2.19 3.42
N TYR A 218 -17.55 1.05 2.79
CA TYR A 218 -18.75 0.88 1.97
C TYR A 218 -20.04 0.92 2.81
N LYS A 219 -20.77 2.04 2.71
CA LYS A 219 -22.13 2.26 3.23
C LYS A 219 -22.32 2.00 4.73
N ASN A 220 -21.28 2.18 5.53
CA ASN A 220 -21.31 1.93 6.98
C ASN A 220 -20.92 3.15 7.84
N GLY A 221 -20.47 4.25 7.21
CA GLY A 221 -20.03 5.46 7.91
C GLY A 221 -18.68 5.35 8.65
N THR A 222 -17.97 4.24 8.51
CA THR A 222 -16.60 4.07 9.01
C THR A 222 -15.64 4.75 8.04
N VAL A 223 -14.70 5.53 8.58
CA VAL A 223 -13.62 6.11 7.78
C VAL A 223 -12.30 5.92 8.51
N ASN A 224 -11.44 5.09 7.94
CA ASN A 224 -10.11 4.79 8.44
C ASN A 224 -9.06 5.75 7.88
N THR A 225 -7.83 5.67 8.40
CA THR A 225 -6.74 6.56 8.01
C THR A 225 -5.63 5.80 7.30
N MET A 226 -5.25 6.23 6.11
CA MET A 226 -3.96 5.92 5.51
C MET A 226 -3.03 7.12 5.72
N ARG A 227 -2.02 6.99 6.57
CA ARG A 227 -1.05 8.03 6.86
C ARG A 227 0.18 7.86 5.98
N LEU A 228 0.52 8.91 5.24
CA LEU A 228 1.69 8.97 4.36
C LEU A 228 2.64 10.05 4.87
N TRP A 229 3.93 9.75 4.96
CA TRP A 229 4.93 10.68 5.49
C TRP A 229 5.66 11.44 4.38
N ASP A 230 5.72 12.76 4.52
CA ASP A 230 6.60 13.65 3.76
C ASP A 230 7.80 14.02 4.63
N ALA A 231 8.94 14.33 4.01
CA ALA A 231 10.19 14.67 4.70
C ALA A 231 10.51 16.16 4.51
N GLU A 232 10.71 16.86 5.61
CA GLU A 232 11.07 18.27 5.64
C GLU A 232 12.29 18.50 6.54
N ILE A 233 12.98 19.62 6.31
CA ILE A 233 14.06 20.06 7.20
C ILE A 233 13.43 20.73 8.43
N PRO A 234 13.78 20.33 9.66
CA PRO A 234 13.35 21.04 10.86
C PRO A 234 13.84 22.50 10.84
N SER A 235 13.02 23.46 11.27
CA SER A 235 13.40 24.88 11.29
C SER A 235 14.67 25.15 12.11
N SER A 236 14.93 24.36 13.16
CA SER A 236 16.15 24.45 13.97
C SER A 236 17.42 24.06 13.23
N GLU A 237 17.30 23.33 12.11
CA GLU A 237 18.41 22.75 11.36
C GLU A 237 18.64 23.47 10.02
N GLU A 238 17.79 24.44 9.66
CA GLU A 238 17.80 25.09 8.34
C GLU A 238 19.18 25.66 7.98
N ALA A 239 19.89 26.23 8.95
CA ALA A 239 21.23 26.82 8.76
C ALA A 239 22.31 25.81 8.33
N LYS A 240 22.09 24.50 8.51
CA LYS A 240 22.98 23.42 8.07
C LYS A 240 22.81 23.07 6.59
N TYR A 241 21.68 23.42 5.98
CA TYR A 241 21.33 23.12 4.59
C TYR A 241 21.39 24.38 3.71
N ARG A 242 22.62 24.81 3.41
CA ARG A 242 22.91 26.09 2.72
C ARG A 242 22.78 26.03 1.20
N THR A 243 22.82 24.84 0.63
CA THR A 243 22.74 24.60 -0.82
C THR A 243 21.46 23.86 -1.20
N ILE A 244 21.07 23.94 -2.46
CA ILE A 244 19.89 23.21 -2.98
C ILE A 244 20.16 21.71 -2.94
N GLU A 245 21.39 21.30 -3.24
CA GLU A 245 21.84 19.91 -3.23
C GLU A 245 21.66 19.28 -1.84
N GLN A 246 22.07 19.98 -0.77
CA GLN A 246 21.86 19.51 0.60
C GLN A 246 20.38 19.38 0.96
N ARG A 247 19.53 20.30 0.48
CA ARG A 247 18.08 20.23 0.71
C ARG A 247 17.46 19.05 -0.02
N ARG A 248 17.91 18.76 -1.24
CA ARG A 248 17.46 17.62 -2.05
C ARG A 248 17.72 16.28 -1.38
N GLU A 249 18.79 16.12 -0.61
CA GLU A 249 19.03 14.86 0.13
C GLU A 249 17.88 14.48 1.07
N VAL A 250 17.17 15.48 1.64
CA VAL A 250 15.99 15.24 2.49
C VAL A 250 14.77 14.93 1.63
N GLU A 251 14.61 15.62 0.50
CA GLU A 251 13.51 15.39 -0.44
C GLU A 251 13.60 14.01 -1.11
N ASP A 252 14.82 13.51 -1.37
CA ASP A 252 15.09 12.22 -2.00
C ASP A 252 14.53 11.05 -1.17
N LEU A 253 14.46 11.19 0.17
CA LEU A 253 13.85 10.19 1.05
C LEU A 253 12.41 9.86 0.67
N VAL A 254 11.69 10.80 0.08
CA VAL A 254 10.28 10.63 -0.26
C VAL A 254 10.02 10.92 -1.74
N SER A 255 11.05 10.86 -2.59
CA SER A 255 10.89 11.18 -4.01
C SER A 255 10.47 9.97 -4.83
N VAL A 256 11.25 8.89 -4.78
CA VAL A 256 11.09 7.70 -5.62
C VAL A 256 10.83 6.46 -4.78
N LEU A 257 9.91 5.61 -5.24
CA LEU A 257 9.63 4.28 -4.69
C LEU A 257 10.61 3.27 -5.29
N TYR A 258 11.27 2.47 -4.45
CA TYR A 258 12.31 1.52 -4.85
C TYR A 258 13.40 2.20 -5.70
N PRO A 259 14.15 3.15 -5.12
CA PRO A 259 15.28 3.77 -5.83
C PRO A 259 16.27 2.69 -6.27
N ASP A 260 16.99 2.96 -7.36
CA ASP A 260 18.04 2.07 -7.87
C ASP A 260 19.09 1.81 -6.77
N ASP A 261 19.21 0.55 -6.38
CA ASP A 261 20.10 0.07 -5.33
C ASP A 261 21.28 -0.76 -5.88
N SER A 262 21.55 -0.65 -7.18
CA SER A 262 22.75 -1.23 -7.81
C SER A 262 24.06 -0.64 -7.26
N LYS A 263 24.00 0.57 -6.67
CA LYS A 263 25.13 1.26 -6.02
C LYS A 263 24.89 1.39 -4.51
N GLU A 264 25.99 1.52 -3.76
CA GLU A 264 25.95 1.67 -2.30
C GLU A 264 25.16 2.90 -1.83
N SER A 265 25.25 4.03 -2.53
CA SER A 265 24.46 5.22 -2.22
C SER A 265 22.94 4.97 -2.32
N GLY A 266 22.51 4.21 -3.32
CA GLY A 266 21.12 3.79 -3.49
C GLY A 266 20.65 2.85 -2.39
N ARG A 267 21.51 1.90 -1.98
CA ARG A 267 21.29 1.02 -0.83
C ARG A 267 21.13 1.82 0.48
N ILE A 268 21.99 2.80 0.71
CA ILE A 268 21.90 3.70 1.87
C ILE A 268 20.59 4.50 1.84
N LEU A 269 20.22 5.06 0.68
CA LEU A 269 18.97 5.80 0.52
C LEU A 269 17.77 4.89 0.85
N ARG A 270 17.70 3.69 0.25
CA ARG A 270 16.62 2.72 0.51
C ARG A 270 16.49 2.39 2.00
N LEU A 271 17.61 2.11 2.68
CA LEU A 271 17.57 1.84 4.13
C LEU A 271 17.13 3.07 4.95
N LYS A 272 17.56 4.28 4.55
CA LYS A 272 17.08 5.54 5.17
C LYS A 272 15.57 5.70 4.96
N GLN A 273 15.04 5.41 3.76
CA GLN A 273 13.60 5.45 3.48
C GLN A 273 12.84 4.49 4.39
N GLU A 274 13.30 3.22 4.46
CA GLU A 274 12.70 2.18 5.28
C GLU A 274 12.63 2.59 6.75
N TYR A 275 13.74 3.09 7.30
CA TYR A 275 13.74 3.55 8.68
C TYR A 275 12.91 4.80 8.89
N PHE A 276 12.92 5.75 7.94
CA PHE A 276 12.20 7.01 8.05
C PHE A 276 10.71 6.80 8.33
N PHE A 277 10.03 6.00 7.51
CA PHE A 277 8.58 5.78 7.67
C PHE A 277 8.25 4.84 8.84
N VAL A 278 9.18 3.95 9.19
CA VAL A 278 9.10 3.11 10.39
C VAL A 278 9.12 3.99 11.64
N SER A 279 10.18 4.77 11.83
CA SER A 279 10.32 5.64 13.02
C SER A 279 9.17 6.64 13.11
N ALA A 280 8.82 7.31 12.01
CA ALA A 280 7.70 8.25 12.01
C ALA A 280 6.37 7.57 12.40
N GLY A 281 6.12 6.37 11.85
CA GLY A 281 4.95 5.55 12.15
C GLY A 281 4.87 5.13 13.61
N ILE A 282 5.92 4.51 14.14
CA ILE A 282 5.96 4.00 15.52
C ILE A 282 5.86 5.14 16.53
N GLN A 283 6.63 6.22 16.37
CA GLN A 283 6.53 7.40 17.23
C GLN A 283 5.10 7.95 17.25
N SER A 284 4.46 8.03 16.09
CA SER A 284 3.07 8.49 15.99
C SER A 284 2.08 7.55 16.69
N ILE A 285 2.29 6.24 16.61
CA ILE A 285 1.44 5.22 17.24
C ILE A 285 1.61 5.26 18.76
N VAL A 286 2.84 5.34 19.27
CA VAL A 286 3.12 5.44 20.71
C VAL A 286 2.51 6.73 21.28
N ARG A 287 2.70 7.86 20.62
CA ARG A 287 2.04 9.13 20.99
C ARG A 287 0.50 9.02 21.02
N HIS A 288 -0.08 8.27 20.09
CA HIS A 288 -1.52 8.02 20.07
C HIS A 288 -1.95 7.10 21.22
N PHE A 289 -1.20 6.03 21.49
CA PHE A 289 -1.45 5.10 22.58
C PHE A 289 -1.41 5.80 23.95
N LYS A 290 -0.48 6.74 24.17
CA LYS A 290 -0.41 7.53 25.41
C LYS A 290 -1.72 8.24 25.76
N LYS A 291 -2.56 8.57 24.78
CA LYS A 291 -3.87 9.21 25.02
C LYS A 291 -4.91 8.29 25.64
N TYR A 292 -4.70 6.98 25.64
CA TYR A 292 -5.56 6.04 26.37
C TYR A 292 -5.34 6.11 27.88
N ASN A 293 -4.30 6.82 28.35
CA ASN A 293 -3.90 6.89 29.77
C ASN A 293 -3.75 5.48 30.38
N LYS A 294 -3.15 4.55 29.62
CA LYS A 294 -2.83 3.18 30.05
C LYS A 294 -1.32 3.03 30.19
N SER A 295 -0.91 2.06 31.02
CA SER A 295 0.49 1.67 31.13
C SER A 295 1.02 1.15 29.80
N MET A 296 2.29 1.45 29.50
CA MET A 296 2.97 0.94 28.30
C MET A 296 3.06 -0.59 28.28
N ASN A 297 3.01 -1.24 29.46
CA ASN A 297 2.89 -2.70 29.61
C ASN A 297 1.59 -3.30 29.05
N LYS A 298 0.67 -2.47 28.53
CA LYS A 298 -0.57 -2.91 27.89
C LYS A 298 -0.65 -2.53 26.42
N ILE A 299 0.40 -1.98 25.82
CA ILE A 299 0.35 -1.51 24.43
C ILE A 299 -0.08 -2.64 23.46
N GLY A 300 0.36 -3.87 23.69
CA GLY A 300 -0.04 -5.04 22.87
C GLY A 300 -1.53 -5.39 22.93
N GLU A 301 -2.28 -4.92 23.93
CA GLU A 301 -3.73 -5.11 24.03
C GLU A 301 -4.49 -4.14 23.12
N TYR A 302 -3.91 -2.96 22.85
CA TYR A 302 -4.58 -1.86 22.14
C TYR A 302 -4.01 -1.60 20.74
N ILE A 303 -2.79 -2.05 20.46
CA ILE A 303 -2.07 -1.76 19.22
C ILE A 303 -1.58 -3.08 18.61
N GLY A 304 -1.83 -3.24 17.31
CA GLY A 304 -1.18 -4.23 16.46
C GLY A 304 -0.48 -3.55 15.29
N ILE A 305 0.76 -3.91 15.02
CA ILE A 305 1.50 -3.46 13.83
C ILE A 305 1.73 -4.68 12.94
N HIS A 306 1.38 -4.51 11.68
CA HIS A 306 1.54 -5.55 10.68
C HIS A 306 2.68 -5.17 9.73
N ILE A 307 3.74 -5.98 9.75
CA ILE A 307 4.95 -5.86 8.95
C ILE A 307 4.66 -6.55 7.61
N ASN A 308 4.47 -5.74 6.56
CA ASN A 308 4.17 -6.22 5.21
C ASN A 308 5.46 -6.41 4.40
N ASP A 309 5.87 -7.67 4.24
CA ASP A 309 7.20 -8.04 3.73
C ASP A 309 8.35 -7.51 4.63
N THR A 310 9.60 -7.53 4.20
CA THR A 310 10.74 -7.18 5.07
C THR A 310 11.05 -5.68 5.20
N HIS A 311 10.49 -4.82 4.35
CA HIS A 311 10.79 -3.37 4.35
C HIS A 311 10.53 -2.67 5.71
N PRO A 312 9.43 -2.96 6.45
CA PRO A 312 9.20 -2.39 7.77
C PRO A 312 9.78 -3.22 8.93
N ALA A 313 10.71 -4.16 8.68
CA ALA A 313 11.25 -5.06 9.71
C ALA A 313 11.89 -4.32 10.89
N MET A 314 12.47 -3.15 10.65
CA MET A 314 13.03 -2.28 11.71
C MET A 314 11.97 -1.81 12.72
N SER A 315 10.66 -1.98 12.46
CA SER A 315 9.60 -1.67 13.42
C SER A 315 9.79 -2.41 14.75
N VAL A 316 10.32 -3.62 14.71
CA VAL A 316 10.65 -4.41 15.91
C VAL A 316 11.65 -3.65 16.78
N ALA A 317 12.80 -3.27 16.19
CA ALA A 317 13.87 -2.62 16.91
C ALA A 317 13.55 -1.15 17.28
N GLU A 318 12.77 -0.44 16.46
CA GLU A 318 12.35 0.93 16.78
C GLU A 318 11.33 0.97 17.92
N LEU A 319 10.40 0.02 17.98
CA LEU A 319 9.50 -0.06 19.14
C LEU A 319 10.32 -0.37 20.41
N MET A 320 11.25 -1.32 20.36
CA MET A 320 12.19 -1.58 21.46
C MET A 320 12.95 -0.33 21.87
N ARG A 321 13.46 0.45 20.90
CA ARG A 321 14.18 1.71 21.16
C ARG A 321 13.32 2.68 21.96
N ILE A 322 12.08 2.91 21.56
CA ILE A 322 11.20 3.84 22.26
C ILE A 322 10.87 3.31 23.66
N LEU A 323 10.53 2.02 23.79
CA LEU A 323 10.14 1.44 25.08
C LEU A 323 11.30 1.45 26.09
N VAL A 324 12.53 1.17 25.66
CA VAL A 324 13.70 1.14 26.53
C VAL A 324 14.28 2.54 26.75
N ASP A 325 14.53 3.28 25.67
CA ASP A 325 15.29 4.52 25.76
C ASP A 325 14.42 5.71 26.22
N GLU A 326 13.12 5.74 25.89
CA GLU A 326 12.23 6.87 26.16
C GLU A 326 11.18 6.57 27.24
N GLU A 327 10.65 5.34 27.29
CA GLU A 327 9.69 4.94 28.33
C GLU A 327 10.37 4.25 29.52
N HIS A 328 11.71 4.07 29.46
CA HIS A 328 12.54 3.49 30.53
C HIS A 328 12.05 2.13 31.03
N MET A 329 11.48 1.32 30.14
CA MET A 329 11.08 -0.04 30.44
C MET A 329 12.29 -0.95 30.57
N SER A 330 12.15 -2.00 31.39
CA SER A 330 13.10 -3.10 31.37
C SER A 330 13.13 -3.75 29.97
N TRP A 331 14.26 -4.31 29.58
CA TRP A 331 14.38 -5.00 28.30
C TRP A 331 13.32 -6.09 28.13
N ASP A 332 13.09 -6.89 29.18
CA ASP A 332 12.21 -8.05 29.11
C ASP A 332 10.74 -7.64 28.98
N ASP A 333 10.32 -6.58 29.70
CA ASP A 333 8.96 -6.02 29.54
C ASP A 333 8.78 -5.38 28.15
N ALA A 334 9.77 -4.64 27.68
CA ALA A 334 9.75 -4.01 26.35
C ALA A 334 9.68 -5.07 25.24
N TRP A 335 10.45 -6.15 25.37
CA TRP A 335 10.47 -7.25 24.41
C TRP A 335 9.13 -7.99 24.37
N LYS A 336 8.56 -8.29 25.53
CA LYS A 336 7.23 -8.90 25.64
C LYS A 336 6.16 -8.07 24.93
N GLN A 337 6.16 -6.75 25.14
CA GLN A 337 5.22 -5.85 24.46
C GLN A 337 5.48 -5.77 22.95
N THR A 338 6.75 -5.70 22.55
CA THR A 338 7.13 -5.64 21.13
C THR A 338 6.62 -6.85 20.38
N VAL A 339 6.88 -8.07 20.88
CA VAL A 339 6.39 -9.31 20.27
C VAL A 339 4.85 -9.35 20.22
N ALA A 340 4.16 -8.90 21.27
CA ALA A 340 2.70 -8.86 21.33
C ALA A 340 2.06 -7.85 20.34
N VAL A 341 2.79 -6.80 19.97
CA VAL A 341 2.34 -5.79 19.01
C VAL A 341 2.56 -6.25 17.56
N MET A 342 3.64 -6.97 17.26
CA MET A 342 4.10 -7.20 15.88
C MET A 342 3.58 -8.50 15.26
N SER A 343 3.20 -8.44 13.99
CA SER A 343 2.89 -9.59 13.14
C SER A 343 3.54 -9.42 11.76
N TYR A 344 3.90 -10.51 11.09
CA TYR A 344 4.66 -10.48 9.83
C TYR A 344 3.98 -11.30 8.73
N THR A 345 3.85 -10.71 7.54
CA THR A 345 3.49 -11.44 6.31
C THR A 345 4.68 -11.50 5.36
N ASN A 346 5.02 -12.72 4.93
CA ASN A 346 5.97 -12.93 3.85
C ASN A 346 5.25 -13.05 2.49
N HIS A 347 5.76 -12.33 1.48
CA HIS A 347 5.18 -12.29 0.12
C HIS A 347 6.03 -12.97 -0.95
N THR A 348 7.14 -13.62 -0.57
CA THR A 348 8.11 -14.21 -1.51
C THR A 348 8.66 -15.53 -1.02
N ILE A 349 8.66 -16.52 -1.91
CA ILE A 349 9.31 -17.82 -1.69
C ILE A 349 10.79 -17.84 -2.15
N MET A 350 11.26 -16.75 -2.76
CA MET A 350 12.65 -16.63 -3.20
C MET A 350 13.51 -16.22 -2.01
N ALA A 351 14.29 -17.16 -1.46
CA ALA A 351 15.16 -16.92 -0.32
C ALA A 351 16.22 -15.83 -0.62
N GLU A 352 16.63 -15.71 -1.87
CA GLU A 352 17.51 -14.66 -2.41
C GLU A 352 16.86 -13.27 -2.40
N ALA A 353 15.53 -13.20 -2.38
CA ALA A 353 14.79 -11.94 -2.35
C ALA A 353 14.48 -11.44 -0.92
N LEU A 354 14.84 -12.22 0.11
CA LEU A 354 14.71 -11.78 1.51
C LEU A 354 15.82 -10.76 1.83
N GLU A 355 15.42 -9.57 2.25
CA GLU A 355 16.34 -8.44 2.42
C GLU A 355 17.43 -8.72 3.46
N LYS A 356 18.67 -8.37 3.07
CA LYS A 356 19.87 -8.43 3.90
C LYS A 356 20.63 -7.11 3.79
N TRP A 357 21.02 -6.57 4.94
CA TRP A 357 21.77 -5.33 5.02
C TRP A 357 23.16 -5.56 5.61
N PRO A 358 24.24 -5.11 4.96
CA PRO A 358 25.57 -5.14 5.56
C PRO A 358 25.56 -4.36 6.87
N VAL A 359 26.19 -4.92 7.91
CA VAL A 359 26.23 -4.31 9.24
C VAL A 359 26.79 -2.89 9.19
N HIS A 360 27.81 -2.63 8.36
CA HIS A 360 28.38 -1.28 8.21
C HIS A 360 27.40 -0.25 7.63
N ILE A 361 26.55 -0.64 6.68
CA ILE A 361 25.50 0.25 6.13
C ILE A 361 24.48 0.54 7.24
N MET A 362 24.06 -0.48 7.99
CA MET A 362 23.11 -0.26 9.10
C MET A 362 23.73 0.57 10.23
N GLN A 363 25.01 0.39 10.54
CA GLN A 363 25.76 1.20 11.50
C GLN A 363 25.83 2.67 11.06
N GLN A 364 26.06 2.92 9.77
CA GLN A 364 26.11 4.27 9.19
C GLN A 364 24.74 4.94 9.19
N VAL A 365 23.67 4.20 8.89
CA VAL A 365 22.32 4.76 8.72
C VAL A 365 21.58 4.87 10.04
N GLN A 366 21.67 3.85 10.91
CA GLN A 366 20.97 3.77 12.19
C GLN A 366 21.79 3.02 13.26
N PRO A 367 22.75 3.69 13.90
CA PRO A 367 23.66 3.05 14.86
C PRO A 367 22.92 2.51 16.10
N ARG A 368 21.90 3.20 16.62
CA ARG A 368 21.16 2.75 17.81
C ARG A 368 20.28 1.55 17.52
N ILE A 369 19.62 1.54 16.37
CA ILE A 369 18.79 0.41 15.93
C ILE A 369 19.67 -0.83 15.76
N LEU A 370 20.88 -0.68 15.22
CA LEU A 370 21.82 -1.79 15.14
C LEU A 370 22.20 -2.34 16.52
N GLN A 371 22.49 -1.49 17.52
CA GLN A 371 22.78 -1.95 18.88
C GLN A 371 21.63 -2.76 19.48
N ILE A 372 20.38 -2.34 19.25
CA ILE A 372 19.19 -3.07 19.69
C ILE A 372 19.07 -4.40 18.95
N ILE A 373 19.26 -4.42 17.63
CA ILE A 373 19.23 -5.65 16.83
C ILE A 373 20.32 -6.64 17.29
N GLN A 374 21.52 -6.14 17.61
CA GLN A 374 22.61 -6.96 18.15
C GLN A 374 22.23 -7.59 19.49
N GLU A 375 21.57 -6.84 20.38
CA GLU A 375 21.12 -7.37 21.66
C GLU A 375 19.95 -8.38 21.49
N ILE A 376 19.04 -8.14 20.54
CA ILE A 376 18.00 -9.12 20.18
C ILE A 376 18.66 -10.41 19.65
N ASP A 377 19.65 -10.31 18.75
CA ASP A 377 20.38 -11.46 18.21
C ASP A 377 21.08 -12.26 19.32
N ARG A 378 21.81 -11.56 20.21
CA ARG A 378 22.54 -12.17 21.33
C ARG A 378 21.59 -12.94 22.25
N ARG A 379 20.49 -12.31 22.67
CA ARG A 379 19.50 -12.92 23.55
C ARG A 379 18.74 -14.07 22.88
N PHE A 380 18.43 -13.96 21.59
CA PHE A 380 17.84 -15.06 20.84
C PHE A 380 18.77 -16.27 20.81
N VAL A 381 20.05 -16.07 20.50
CA VAL A 381 21.03 -17.16 20.49
C VAL A 381 21.16 -17.79 21.88
N GLU A 382 21.28 -16.97 22.92
CA GLU A 382 21.35 -17.42 24.33
C GLU A 382 20.11 -18.22 24.75
N GLU A 383 18.91 -17.73 24.43
CA GLU A 383 17.64 -18.41 24.73
C GLU A 383 17.55 -19.78 24.02
N LYS A 384 18.01 -19.88 22.77
CA LYS A 384 17.90 -21.11 21.96
C LYS A 384 19.04 -22.10 22.18
N GLN A 385 20.14 -21.69 22.80
CA GLN A 385 21.21 -22.59 23.20
C GLN A 385 20.67 -23.68 24.15
N GLY A 386 21.07 -24.92 23.90
CA GLY A 386 20.59 -26.09 24.65
C GLY A 386 19.19 -26.59 24.27
N GLN A 387 18.39 -25.79 23.52
CA GLN A 387 17.07 -26.20 23.02
C GLN A 387 17.11 -26.74 21.59
N TYR A 388 17.99 -26.16 20.75
CA TYR A 388 18.10 -26.51 19.33
C TYR A 388 19.56 -26.73 18.92
N ALA A 389 19.76 -27.44 17.81
CA ALA A 389 21.10 -27.69 17.25
C ALA A 389 21.78 -26.37 16.86
N ARG A 390 23.09 -26.26 17.11
CA ARG A 390 23.88 -25.04 16.85
C ARG A 390 23.71 -24.54 15.41
N ASP A 391 23.78 -25.43 14.43
CA ASP A 391 23.66 -25.06 13.01
C ASP A 391 22.28 -24.46 12.68
N MET A 392 21.22 -24.91 13.35
CA MET A 392 19.88 -24.37 13.17
C MET A 392 19.80 -22.93 13.72
N ILE A 393 20.36 -22.70 14.92
CA ILE A 393 20.47 -21.36 15.52
C ILE A 393 21.28 -20.43 14.61
N GLU A 394 22.38 -20.91 14.04
CA GLU A 394 23.19 -20.13 13.10
C GLU A 394 22.47 -19.83 11.76
N ARG A 395 21.47 -20.61 11.37
CA ARG A 395 20.64 -20.30 10.19
C ARG A 395 19.53 -19.31 10.51
N THR A 396 18.98 -19.34 11.72
CA THR A 396 17.86 -18.48 12.15
C THR A 396 18.28 -17.19 12.84
N ARG A 397 19.54 -17.04 13.28
CA ARG A 397 20.04 -15.79 13.88
C ARG A 397 19.87 -14.58 12.94
N ILE A 398 19.73 -13.40 13.51
CA ILE A 398 19.50 -12.13 12.79
C ILE A 398 20.79 -11.63 12.15
N ILE A 399 21.91 -11.67 12.87
CA ILE A 399 23.20 -11.16 12.37
C ILE A 399 24.11 -12.33 12.07
N LYS A 400 24.50 -12.48 10.80
CA LYS A 400 25.47 -13.51 10.38
C LYS A 400 26.21 -13.06 9.12
N ASP A 401 27.48 -13.44 9.01
CA ASP A 401 28.36 -13.13 7.87
C ASP A 401 28.42 -11.62 7.58
N ASN A 402 28.46 -10.80 8.63
CA ASN A 402 28.42 -9.33 8.58
C ASN A 402 27.17 -8.76 7.87
N GLN A 403 26.06 -9.52 7.86
CA GLN A 403 24.76 -9.12 7.34
C GLN A 403 23.69 -9.20 8.42
N VAL A 404 22.77 -8.24 8.41
CA VAL A 404 21.52 -8.22 9.17
C VAL A 404 20.42 -8.80 8.29
N ARG A 405 19.76 -9.88 8.74
CA ARG A 405 18.72 -10.61 8.01
C ARG A 405 17.34 -10.13 8.45
N MET A 406 16.67 -9.35 7.59
CA MET A 406 15.46 -8.63 7.99
C MET A 406 14.25 -9.55 8.19
N ALA A 407 14.12 -10.60 7.39
CA ALA A 407 13.10 -11.64 7.60
C ALA A 407 13.24 -12.30 8.98
N ASN A 408 14.46 -12.60 9.40
CA ASN A 408 14.75 -13.21 10.70
C ASN A 408 14.35 -12.26 11.83
N LEU A 409 14.70 -10.97 11.73
CA LEU A 409 14.26 -9.94 12.68
C LEU A 409 12.73 -9.87 12.78
N SER A 410 12.03 -9.86 11.64
CA SER A 410 10.56 -9.83 11.61
C SER A 410 9.92 -11.04 12.27
N ILE A 411 10.43 -12.25 12.01
CA ILE A 411 9.89 -13.50 12.55
C ILE A 411 10.14 -13.59 14.07
N ILE A 412 11.38 -13.33 14.50
CA ILE A 412 11.77 -13.39 15.92
C ILE A 412 10.99 -12.35 16.73
N GLY A 413 10.84 -11.14 16.19
CA GLY A 413 10.13 -10.04 16.83
C GLY A 413 8.61 -10.07 16.75
N SER A 414 8.00 -11.12 16.19
CA SER A 414 6.54 -11.20 15.97
C SER A 414 5.89 -12.40 16.65
N HIS A 415 4.64 -12.23 17.09
CA HIS A 415 3.82 -13.33 17.63
C HIS A 415 3.13 -14.16 16.55
N SER A 416 3.12 -13.71 15.29
CA SER A 416 2.44 -14.37 14.18
C SER A 416 3.19 -14.14 12.87
N THR A 417 3.38 -15.20 12.10
CA THR A 417 3.97 -15.18 10.75
C THR A 417 3.02 -15.86 9.77
N ASN A 418 2.74 -15.24 8.61
CA ASN A 418 1.88 -15.87 7.61
C ASN A 418 2.38 -15.75 6.17
N GLY A 419 2.01 -16.76 5.37
CA GLY A 419 2.07 -16.70 3.92
C GLY A 419 0.75 -16.22 3.30
N VAL A 420 0.73 -16.09 1.97
CA VAL A 420 -0.34 -15.41 1.21
C VAL A 420 -1.18 -16.31 0.31
N ALA A 421 -0.91 -17.61 0.34
CA ALA A 421 -1.68 -18.68 -0.29
C ALA A 421 -1.35 -20.01 0.38
N LYS A 422 -2.22 -21.01 0.27
CA LYS A 422 -2.01 -22.33 0.90
C LYS A 422 -0.67 -22.95 0.49
N LEU A 423 -0.47 -23.16 -0.81
CA LEU A 423 0.78 -23.71 -1.36
C LEU A 423 2.00 -22.85 -1.00
N HIS A 424 1.86 -21.51 -1.04
CA HIS A 424 2.93 -20.60 -0.63
C HIS A 424 3.31 -20.82 0.83
N THR A 425 2.33 -20.97 1.71
CA THR A 425 2.58 -21.18 3.14
C THR A 425 3.18 -22.55 3.41
N GLU A 426 2.77 -23.58 2.67
CA GLU A 426 3.39 -24.92 2.74
C GLU A 426 4.88 -24.84 2.35
N LEU A 427 5.21 -24.23 1.22
CA LEU A 427 6.62 -24.02 0.80
C LEU A 427 7.43 -23.19 1.80
N LEU A 428 6.83 -22.21 2.48
CA LEU A 428 7.52 -21.48 3.56
C LEU A 428 7.85 -22.40 4.74
N LYS A 429 6.96 -23.31 5.12
CA LYS A 429 7.15 -24.23 6.25
C LYS A 429 8.11 -25.36 5.93
N ASP A 430 8.09 -25.82 4.69
CA ASP A 430 8.85 -27.00 4.27
C ASP A 430 10.27 -26.63 3.83
N ASP A 431 10.45 -25.47 3.18
CA ASP A 431 11.73 -25.10 2.57
C ASP A 431 12.30 -23.79 3.13
N VAL A 432 11.63 -22.66 2.92
CA VAL A 432 12.26 -21.32 3.05
C VAL A 432 12.50 -20.92 4.51
N LEU A 433 11.53 -21.20 5.38
CA LEU A 433 11.51 -20.81 6.79
C LEU A 433 11.36 -22.04 7.71
N HIS A 434 11.79 -23.21 7.23
CA HIS A 434 11.63 -24.48 7.92
C HIS A 434 12.17 -24.46 9.35
N ASP A 435 13.40 -24.00 9.55
CA ASP A 435 14.01 -23.93 10.89
C ASP A 435 13.21 -23.03 11.84
N PHE A 436 12.63 -21.93 11.35
CA PHE A 436 11.74 -21.09 12.16
C PHE A 436 10.41 -21.78 12.46
N TYR A 437 9.88 -22.55 11.53
CA TYR A 437 8.68 -23.34 11.75
C TYR A 437 8.90 -24.42 12.81
N VAL A 438 10.09 -25.06 12.83
CA VAL A 438 10.48 -26.00 13.90
C VAL A 438 10.55 -25.29 15.25
N MET A 439 11.09 -24.06 15.31
CA MET A 439 11.20 -23.31 16.56
C MET A 439 9.87 -22.72 17.07
N TYR A 440 8.96 -22.36 16.17
CA TYR A 440 7.74 -21.59 16.47
C TYR A 440 6.51 -22.08 15.67
N PRO A 441 6.15 -23.38 15.73
CA PRO A 441 5.15 -23.97 14.85
C PRO A 441 3.77 -23.30 14.98
N GLU A 442 3.41 -22.84 16.18
CA GLU A 442 2.14 -22.19 16.49
C GLU A 442 2.00 -20.79 15.88
N ARG A 443 3.12 -20.15 15.50
CA ARG A 443 3.11 -18.79 14.93
C ARG A 443 2.82 -18.79 13.44
N PHE A 444 3.02 -19.92 12.74
CA PHE A 444 2.90 -20.00 11.28
C PHE A 444 1.49 -20.32 10.80
N ASN A 445 0.89 -19.39 10.06
CA ASN A 445 -0.46 -19.54 9.52
C ASN A 445 -0.56 -19.07 8.06
N ASN A 446 -1.75 -19.24 7.45
CA ASN A 446 -2.03 -18.81 6.08
C ASN A 446 -3.11 -17.72 6.07
N LYS A 447 -2.93 -16.71 5.22
CA LYS A 447 -3.94 -15.71 4.88
C LYS A 447 -3.95 -15.53 3.37
N THR A 448 -4.80 -16.29 2.68
CA THR A 448 -4.91 -16.19 1.22
C THR A 448 -5.28 -14.77 0.79
N ASN A 449 -4.51 -14.20 -0.12
CA ASN A 449 -4.75 -12.85 -0.63
C ASN A 449 -6.16 -12.70 -1.22
N GLY A 450 -6.69 -11.47 -1.12
CA GLY A 450 -7.98 -11.10 -1.68
C GLY A 450 -7.91 -9.76 -2.42
N ILE A 451 -9.02 -9.43 -3.08
CA ILE A 451 -9.26 -8.15 -3.73
C ILE A 451 -10.59 -7.56 -3.23
N THR A 452 -10.76 -6.25 -3.35
CA THR A 452 -12.04 -5.58 -3.08
C THR A 452 -12.95 -5.65 -4.31
N ASP A 453 -14.14 -6.22 -4.17
CA ASP A 453 -15.16 -6.29 -5.21
C ASP A 453 -15.73 -4.90 -5.57
N ARG A 454 -15.73 -3.96 -4.63
CA ARG A 454 -16.19 -2.58 -4.86
C ARG A 454 -15.42 -1.95 -6.03
N ARG A 455 -14.09 -2.03 -6.00
CA ARG A 455 -13.25 -1.53 -7.09
C ARG A 455 -13.24 -2.45 -8.30
N TRP A 456 -12.98 -3.74 -8.09
CA TRP A 456 -12.67 -4.68 -9.17
C TRP A 456 -13.89 -5.27 -9.88
N LEU A 457 -15.10 -5.03 -9.37
CA LEU A 457 -16.35 -5.46 -9.97
C LEU A 457 -17.35 -4.31 -10.08
N GLN A 458 -17.69 -3.65 -8.96
CA GLN A 458 -18.76 -2.63 -8.96
C GLN A 458 -18.39 -1.38 -9.78
N ILE A 459 -17.15 -0.88 -9.63
CA ILE A 459 -16.64 0.28 -10.39
C ILE A 459 -16.07 -0.15 -11.74
N ALA A 460 -15.20 -1.18 -11.75
CA ALA A 460 -14.52 -1.59 -12.98
C ALA A 460 -15.45 -2.22 -14.03
N ASN A 461 -16.59 -2.77 -13.62
CA ASN A 461 -17.51 -3.47 -14.51
C ASN A 461 -18.99 -3.21 -14.15
N PRO A 462 -19.47 -1.97 -14.36
CA PRO A 462 -20.86 -1.61 -14.06
C PRO A 462 -21.86 -2.40 -14.91
N GLU A 463 -21.51 -2.74 -16.15
CA GLU A 463 -22.37 -3.55 -17.03
C GLU A 463 -22.59 -4.95 -16.47
N LEU A 464 -21.54 -5.65 -16.02
CA LEU A 464 -21.70 -6.95 -15.36
C LEU A 464 -22.43 -6.80 -14.02
N SER A 465 -22.14 -5.74 -13.27
CA SER A 465 -22.80 -5.49 -11.99
C SER A 465 -24.32 -5.37 -12.13
N LYS A 466 -24.81 -4.70 -13.18
CA LYS A 466 -26.26 -4.64 -13.50
C LYS A 466 -26.86 -6.01 -13.82
N VAL A 467 -26.11 -6.87 -14.50
CA VAL A 467 -26.55 -8.25 -14.79
C VAL A 467 -26.65 -9.05 -13.50
N LEU A 468 -25.64 -8.95 -12.63
CA LEU A 468 -25.62 -9.61 -11.33
C LEU A 468 -26.77 -9.15 -10.44
N ASP A 469 -27.01 -7.83 -10.35
CA ASP A 469 -28.14 -7.28 -9.58
C ASP A 469 -29.49 -7.86 -10.01
N LYS A 470 -29.71 -8.00 -11.32
CA LYS A 470 -30.94 -8.57 -11.88
C LYS A 470 -31.06 -10.07 -11.67
N ALA A 471 -29.95 -10.81 -11.79
CA ALA A 471 -29.96 -12.27 -11.72
C ALA A 471 -30.04 -12.79 -10.28
N ILE A 472 -29.30 -12.18 -9.35
CA ILE A 472 -29.09 -12.72 -7.99
C ILE A 472 -29.41 -11.73 -6.86
N GLY A 473 -29.97 -10.56 -7.18
CA GLY A 473 -30.22 -9.47 -6.23
C GLY A 473 -28.97 -8.65 -5.92
N THR A 474 -29.06 -7.69 -4.98
CA THR A 474 -27.97 -6.74 -4.68
C THR A 474 -27.11 -7.13 -3.47
N GLU A 475 -27.43 -8.22 -2.77
CA GLU A 475 -26.70 -8.65 -1.56
C GLU A 475 -25.20 -8.89 -1.82
N TRP A 476 -24.83 -9.32 -3.04
CA TRP A 476 -23.44 -9.58 -3.42
C TRP A 476 -22.54 -8.35 -3.31
N ARG A 477 -23.11 -7.14 -3.38
CA ARG A 477 -22.37 -5.88 -3.29
C ARG A 477 -21.82 -5.60 -1.89
N GLN A 478 -22.35 -6.27 -0.87
CA GLN A 478 -21.85 -6.23 0.51
C GLN A 478 -21.19 -7.56 0.89
N ASP A 479 -21.74 -8.68 0.43
CA ASP A 479 -21.24 -10.02 0.72
C ASP A 479 -20.91 -10.77 -0.58
N PRO A 480 -19.63 -10.76 -1.02
CA PRO A 480 -19.21 -11.45 -2.25
C PRO A 480 -19.51 -12.95 -2.27
N THR A 481 -19.74 -13.60 -1.12
CA THR A 481 -20.10 -15.03 -1.09
C THR A 481 -21.44 -15.30 -1.79
N LYS A 482 -22.33 -14.29 -1.86
CA LYS A 482 -23.61 -14.40 -2.58
C LYS A 482 -23.45 -14.55 -4.10
N LEU A 483 -22.27 -14.29 -4.67
CA LEU A 483 -21.98 -14.59 -6.08
C LEU A 483 -22.17 -16.08 -6.41
N GLN A 484 -22.07 -16.99 -5.42
CA GLN A 484 -22.37 -18.41 -5.61
C GLN A 484 -23.81 -18.67 -6.10
N LYS A 485 -24.76 -17.76 -5.82
CA LYS A 485 -26.14 -17.87 -6.34
C LYS A 485 -26.17 -17.90 -7.88
N LEU A 486 -25.15 -17.37 -8.55
CA LEU A 486 -25.05 -17.37 -10.02
C LEU A 486 -24.96 -18.78 -10.61
N LEU A 487 -24.50 -19.77 -9.84
CA LEU A 487 -24.44 -21.18 -10.28
C LEU A 487 -25.82 -21.71 -10.68
N LYS A 488 -26.91 -21.17 -10.12
CA LYS A 488 -28.29 -21.52 -10.52
C LYS A 488 -28.62 -21.12 -11.96
N HIS A 489 -27.87 -20.18 -12.55
CA HIS A 489 -28.07 -19.66 -13.90
C HIS A 489 -27.03 -20.19 -14.90
N GLN A 490 -26.24 -21.21 -14.55
CA GLN A 490 -25.17 -21.72 -15.41
C GLN A 490 -25.65 -22.22 -16.79
N ASN A 491 -26.92 -22.62 -16.89
CA ASN A 491 -27.56 -23.09 -18.13
C ASN A 491 -28.69 -22.15 -18.60
N ASP A 492 -28.81 -20.96 -18.01
CA ASP A 492 -29.82 -19.97 -18.39
C ASP A 492 -29.30 -19.11 -19.55
N ASN A 493 -29.72 -19.45 -20.78
CA ASN A 493 -29.30 -18.74 -21.99
C ASN A 493 -29.59 -17.24 -21.94
N LYS A 494 -30.63 -16.79 -21.23
CA LYS A 494 -30.93 -15.36 -21.11
C LYS A 494 -29.87 -14.65 -20.29
N VAL A 495 -29.48 -15.22 -19.14
CA VAL A 495 -28.42 -14.67 -18.29
C VAL A 495 -27.06 -14.78 -18.97
N LEU A 496 -26.74 -15.90 -19.61
CA LEU A 496 -25.49 -16.09 -20.35
C LEU A 496 -25.34 -15.06 -21.47
N ASN A 497 -26.41 -14.80 -22.24
CA ASN A 497 -26.41 -13.76 -23.28
C ASN A 497 -26.22 -12.35 -22.71
N GLN A 498 -26.79 -12.06 -21.53
CA GLN A 498 -26.58 -10.77 -20.86
C GLN A 498 -25.13 -10.61 -20.39
N ILE A 499 -24.50 -11.66 -19.86
CA ILE A 499 -23.08 -11.65 -19.47
C ILE A 499 -22.20 -11.46 -20.72
N ALA A 500 -22.50 -12.17 -21.82
CA ALA A 500 -21.77 -12.04 -23.08
C ALA A 500 -21.86 -10.60 -23.63
N ASN A 501 -23.05 -9.99 -23.61
CA ASN A 501 -23.23 -8.60 -24.02
C ASN A 501 -22.46 -7.62 -23.10
N ALA A 502 -22.48 -7.84 -21.79
CA ALA A 502 -21.66 -7.05 -20.86
C ALA A 502 -20.17 -7.18 -21.17
N LYS A 503 -19.69 -8.38 -21.54
CA LYS A 503 -18.30 -8.59 -21.98
C LYS A 503 -17.99 -7.83 -23.27
N LEU A 504 -18.88 -7.88 -24.27
CA LEU A 504 -18.71 -7.18 -25.54
C LEU A 504 -18.57 -5.67 -25.33
N LYS A 505 -19.48 -5.04 -24.57
CA LYS A 505 -19.40 -3.61 -24.23
C LYS A 505 -18.09 -3.22 -23.55
N ASN A 506 -17.58 -4.08 -22.65
CA ASN A 506 -16.30 -3.85 -22.02
C ASN A 506 -15.12 -3.96 -23.01
N LYS A 507 -15.20 -4.86 -24.00
CA LYS A 507 -14.21 -4.96 -25.09
C LYS A 507 -14.25 -3.73 -25.99
N GLU A 508 -15.43 -3.23 -26.32
CA GLU A 508 -15.59 -1.97 -27.09
C GLU A 508 -14.94 -0.79 -26.37
N ARG A 509 -15.16 -0.67 -25.05
CA ARG A 509 -14.49 0.37 -24.24
C ARG A 509 -12.97 0.22 -24.24
N LEU A 510 -12.46 -1.00 -24.10
CA LEU A 510 -11.02 -1.26 -24.16
C LEU A 510 -10.44 -1.06 -25.56
N ALA A 511 -11.16 -1.39 -26.63
CA ALA A 511 -10.72 -1.16 -28.00
C ALA A 511 -10.57 0.34 -28.28
N LYS A 512 -11.53 1.17 -27.83
CA LYS A 512 -11.43 2.64 -27.88
C LYS A 512 -10.23 3.16 -27.10
N PHE A 513 -9.96 2.60 -25.92
CA PHE A 513 -8.79 2.96 -25.12
C PHE A 513 -7.48 2.59 -25.83
N ILE A 514 -7.37 1.38 -26.40
CA ILE A 514 -6.18 0.95 -27.17
C ILE A 514 -5.96 1.87 -28.36
N GLU A 515 -7.01 2.19 -29.11
CA GLU A 515 -6.91 3.09 -30.26
C GLU A 515 -6.43 4.49 -29.82
N LYS A 516 -6.98 5.03 -28.73
CA LYS A 516 -6.55 6.31 -28.17
C LYS A 516 -5.08 6.33 -27.75
N GLU A 517 -4.63 5.29 -27.04
CA GLU A 517 -3.28 5.26 -26.45
C GLU A 517 -2.19 4.82 -27.44
N THR A 518 -2.54 4.03 -28.46
CA THR A 518 -1.55 3.39 -29.35
C THR A 518 -1.77 3.68 -30.83
N GLY A 519 -2.92 4.22 -31.21
CA GLY A 519 -3.34 4.37 -32.61
C GLY A 519 -3.80 3.06 -33.28
N ILE A 520 -3.75 1.92 -32.57
CA ILE A 520 -4.08 0.61 -33.14
C ILE A 520 -5.57 0.32 -32.98
N LYS A 521 -6.25 0.08 -34.10
CA LYS A 521 -7.63 -0.44 -34.11
C LYS A 521 -7.63 -1.96 -33.94
N VAL A 522 -8.45 -2.46 -33.02
CA VAL A 522 -8.56 -3.89 -32.71
C VAL A 522 -10.01 -4.37 -32.83
N SER A 523 -10.22 -5.57 -33.38
CA SER A 523 -11.56 -6.15 -33.53
C SER A 523 -12.10 -6.63 -32.18
N THR A 524 -13.32 -6.19 -31.84
CA THR A 524 -14.04 -6.63 -30.64
C THR A 524 -14.64 -8.02 -30.75
N ASP A 525 -14.54 -8.69 -31.90
CA ASP A 525 -15.00 -10.06 -32.08
C ASP A 525 -13.89 -11.07 -31.73
N ALA A 526 -12.63 -10.65 -31.81
CA ALA A 526 -11.46 -11.46 -31.49
C ALA A 526 -11.33 -11.77 -29.99
N ILE A 527 -10.68 -12.87 -29.62
CA ILE A 527 -10.33 -13.17 -28.22
C ILE A 527 -9.34 -12.11 -27.72
N PHE A 528 -9.68 -11.41 -26.65
CA PHE A 528 -8.76 -10.51 -25.96
C PHE A 528 -7.92 -11.32 -24.96
N ASP A 529 -6.66 -11.57 -25.33
CA ASP A 529 -5.72 -12.39 -24.57
C ASP A 529 -4.73 -11.49 -23.83
N VAL A 530 -4.94 -11.32 -22.53
CA VAL A 530 -4.34 -10.24 -21.73
C VAL A 530 -3.31 -10.78 -20.73
N GLN A 531 -2.09 -10.24 -20.77
CA GLN A 531 -1.06 -10.45 -19.76
C GLN A 531 -0.65 -9.12 -19.11
N ILE A 532 -1.30 -8.80 -17.98
CA ILE A 532 -1.06 -7.58 -17.21
C ILE A 532 -0.40 -7.89 -15.85
N LYS A 533 0.87 -7.54 -15.70
CA LYS A 533 1.70 -7.72 -14.49
C LYS A 533 3.07 -7.09 -14.71
N ARG A 534 3.80 -6.76 -13.63
CA ARG A 534 5.21 -6.32 -13.68
C ARG A 534 6.04 -7.17 -14.66
N LEU A 535 6.97 -6.57 -15.39
CA LEU A 535 7.89 -7.30 -16.26
C LEU A 535 8.90 -8.05 -15.39
N HIS A 536 9.00 -9.36 -15.54
CA HIS A 536 10.00 -10.16 -14.81
C HIS A 536 10.19 -11.53 -15.46
N ALA A 537 11.42 -12.07 -15.48
CA ALA A 537 11.69 -13.40 -16.05
C ALA A 537 10.76 -14.51 -15.50
N TYR A 538 10.55 -14.60 -14.18
CA TYR A 538 9.68 -15.64 -13.60
C TYR A 538 8.20 -15.48 -14.00
N LYS A 539 7.78 -14.29 -14.46
CA LYS A 539 6.40 -14.04 -14.96
C LYS A 539 6.22 -14.41 -16.43
N ARG A 540 7.32 -14.72 -17.13
CA ARG A 540 7.37 -15.37 -18.45
C ARG A 540 6.60 -14.63 -19.54
N GLN A 541 6.67 -13.29 -19.59
CA GLN A 541 6.21 -12.52 -20.76
C GLN A 541 6.91 -13.00 -22.05
N LEU A 542 8.19 -13.39 -21.95
CA LEU A 542 8.95 -13.99 -23.05
C LEU A 542 8.31 -15.27 -23.59
N LEU A 543 7.82 -16.16 -22.71
CA LEU A 543 7.11 -17.37 -23.13
C LEU A 543 5.81 -17.04 -23.88
N LYS A 544 5.09 -16.01 -23.43
CA LYS A 544 3.89 -15.53 -24.13
C LYS A 544 4.24 -14.99 -25.52
N LEU A 545 5.32 -14.23 -25.64
CA LEU A 545 5.82 -13.74 -26.92
C LEU A 545 6.21 -14.88 -27.87
N MET A 546 6.93 -15.90 -27.38
CA MET A 546 7.28 -17.09 -28.16
C MET A 546 6.03 -17.80 -28.70
N HIS A 547 4.96 -17.90 -27.90
CA HIS A 547 3.68 -18.43 -28.35
C HIS A 547 3.03 -17.56 -29.45
N ILE A 548 3.09 -16.23 -29.34
CA ILE A 548 2.58 -15.33 -30.38
C ILE A 548 3.35 -15.52 -31.70
N VAL A 549 4.69 -15.61 -31.63
CA VAL A 549 5.55 -15.87 -32.80
C VAL A 549 5.20 -17.22 -33.43
N LYS A 550 4.99 -18.27 -32.63
CA LYS A 550 4.57 -19.58 -33.14
C LYS A 550 3.25 -19.50 -33.91
N LEU A 551 2.22 -18.85 -33.33
CA LEU A 551 0.93 -18.67 -33.99
C LEU A 551 1.07 -17.87 -35.29
N TYR A 552 1.86 -16.80 -35.28
CA TYR A 552 2.14 -16.01 -36.48
C TYR A 552 2.75 -16.86 -37.60
N LEU A 553 3.77 -17.67 -37.28
CA LEU A 553 4.41 -18.55 -38.25
C LEU A 553 3.47 -19.63 -38.78
N ASP A 554 2.62 -20.21 -37.93
CA ASP A 554 1.63 -21.21 -38.35
C ASP A 554 0.60 -20.61 -39.33
N ILE A 555 0.13 -19.40 -39.06
CA ILE A 555 -0.78 -18.67 -39.96
C ILE A 555 -0.10 -18.44 -41.31
N LYS A 556 1.15 -17.96 -41.31
CA LYS A 556 1.92 -17.70 -42.54
C LYS A 556 2.18 -18.96 -43.36
N GLN A 557 2.21 -20.13 -42.72
CA GLN A 557 2.45 -21.42 -43.36
C GLN A 557 1.16 -22.18 -43.72
N GLY A 558 -0.02 -21.60 -43.44
CA GLY A 558 -1.30 -22.28 -43.66
C GLY A 558 -1.50 -23.51 -42.77
N LYS A 559 -0.82 -23.55 -41.61
CA LYS A 559 -0.86 -24.69 -40.66
C LYS A 559 -1.92 -24.54 -39.56
N VAL A 560 -2.67 -23.44 -39.57
CA VAL A 560 -3.77 -23.24 -38.61
C VAL A 560 -5.00 -24.04 -39.00
N ALA A 561 -5.71 -24.56 -38.01
CA ALA A 561 -6.98 -25.24 -38.23
C ALA A 561 -8.04 -24.28 -38.80
N SER A 562 -9.03 -24.83 -39.50
CA SER A 562 -10.11 -24.05 -40.13
C SER A 562 -10.97 -23.28 -39.12
N ASP A 563 -11.00 -23.71 -37.86
CA ASP A 563 -11.73 -23.09 -36.75
C ASP A 563 -10.86 -22.15 -35.89
N PHE A 564 -9.67 -21.79 -36.35
CA PHE A 564 -8.78 -20.88 -35.63
C PHE A 564 -9.44 -19.52 -35.36
N GLN A 565 -9.57 -19.17 -34.08
CA GLN A 565 -10.23 -17.93 -33.66
C GLN A 565 -9.27 -16.73 -33.67
N PRO A 566 -9.69 -15.56 -34.21
CA PRO A 566 -8.90 -14.33 -34.16
C PRO A 566 -8.55 -13.92 -32.73
N ARG A 567 -7.37 -13.31 -32.53
CA ARG A 567 -6.88 -12.90 -31.20
C ARG A 567 -6.25 -11.51 -31.21
N VAL A 568 -6.42 -10.80 -30.10
CA VAL A 568 -5.74 -9.55 -29.77
C VAL A 568 -4.93 -9.80 -28.50
N PHE A 569 -3.60 -9.81 -28.62
CA PHE A 569 -2.69 -10.00 -27.49
C PHE A 569 -2.37 -8.65 -26.85
N ILE A 570 -2.64 -8.51 -25.56
CA ILE A 570 -2.50 -7.24 -24.83
C ILE A 570 -1.52 -7.43 -23.67
N PHE A 571 -0.46 -6.64 -23.64
CA PHE A 571 0.50 -6.59 -22.56
C PHE A 571 0.39 -5.28 -21.78
N GLY A 572 0.56 -5.35 -20.47
CA GLY A 572 0.76 -4.19 -19.61
C GLY A 572 1.75 -4.54 -18.51
N ALA A 573 2.96 -3.98 -18.59
CA ALA A 573 4.06 -4.35 -17.72
C ALA A 573 5.08 -3.20 -17.64
N LYS A 574 5.55 -2.90 -16.42
CA LYS A 574 6.71 -2.06 -16.15
C LYS A 574 7.91 -2.93 -15.76
N ALA A 575 9.07 -2.69 -16.36
CA ALA A 575 10.35 -3.25 -15.90
C ALA A 575 10.93 -2.34 -14.81
N ALA A 576 11.56 -2.91 -13.78
CA ALA A 576 12.29 -2.08 -12.82
C ALA A 576 13.46 -1.39 -13.55
N PRO A 577 13.85 -0.14 -13.20
CA PRO A 577 14.87 0.59 -13.96
C PRO A 577 16.24 -0.11 -14.03
N SER A 578 16.56 -0.91 -13.01
CA SER A 578 17.80 -1.68 -12.91
C SER A 578 17.73 -3.09 -13.51
N TYR A 579 16.60 -3.49 -14.11
CA TYR A 579 16.38 -4.85 -14.65
C TYR A 579 16.40 -4.88 -16.19
#